data_AF-A0A7V6HDG1-F1
#
_entry.id   AF-A0A7V6HDG1-F1
#
_cell.length_a   1.000
_cell.length_b   1.000
_cell.length_c   1.000
_cell.angle_alpha   90.00
_cell.angle_beta   90.00
_cell.angle_gamma   90.00
#
_symmetry.space_group_name_H-M   'P 1'
#
loop_
_entity.id
_entity.type
_entity.pdbx_description
1 polymer ?
#
loop_
_entity_poly.entity_id
_entity_poly.type
_entity_poly.pdbx_seq_one_letter_code
_entity_poly.pdbx_strand_id
1 'polypeptide(L)' 'MIETAKANGLDPFLYLQSLLQHIPGSNYLKDSTIMDMLMPWHPYMQQTCKQK' A
#
# COMPACT_ATOMS: atom_id res chain seq x y z
N MET A 1 -5.27 4.39 -8.15
CA MET A 1 -4.26 3.76 -7.27
C MET A 1 -3.01 4.59 -7.15
N ILE A 2 -2.23 4.83 -8.21
CA ILE A 2 -1.02 5.69 -8.14
C ILE A 2 -1.38 7.13 -7.73
N GLU A 3 -2.34 7.75 -8.39
CA GLU A 3 -2.79 9.11 -8.04
C GLU A 3 -3.41 9.16 -6.63
N THR A 4 -4.03 8.08 -6.19
CA THR A 4 -4.51 7.93 -4.81
C THR A 4 -3.36 7.90 -3.81
N ALA A 5 -2.29 7.16 -4.10
CA ALA A 5 -1.09 7.10 -3.26
C ALA A 5 -0.43 8.49 -3.15
N LYS A 6 -0.28 9.22 -4.26
CA LYS A 6 0.21 10.61 -4.27
C LYS A 6 -0.67 11.53 -3.41
N ALA A 7 -1.99 11.47 -3.58
CA ALA A 7 -2.93 12.27 -2.81
C ALA A 7 -2.89 11.94 -1.30
N ASN A 8 -2.42 10.74 -0.92
CA ASN A 8 -2.20 10.33 0.47
C ASN A 8 -0.78 10.60 0.97
N GLY A 9 0.06 11.32 0.21
CA GLY A 9 1.44 11.67 0.61
C GLY A 9 2.42 10.48 0.58
N LEU A 10 2.11 9.43 -0.19
CA LEU A 10 2.98 8.29 -0.38
C LEU A 10 3.84 8.44 -1.64
N ASP A 11 5.08 7.95 -1.54
CA ASP A 11 5.96 7.79 -2.68
C ASP A 11 5.37 6.71 -3.59
N PRO A 12 5.00 7.06 -4.84
CA PRO A 12 4.26 6.12 -5.69
C PRO A 12 5.09 4.91 -6.10
N PHE A 13 6.42 5.07 -6.18
CA PHE A 13 7.32 3.98 -6.54
C PHE A 13 7.42 2.99 -5.37
N LEU A 14 7.68 3.47 -4.15
CA LEU A 14 7.70 2.64 -2.95
C LEU A 14 6.35 1.96 -2.70
N TYR A 15 5.24 2.67 -2.89
CA TYR A 15 3.90 2.11 -2.75
C TYR A 15 3.66 0.95 -3.74
N LEU A 16 3.96 1.14 -5.03
CA LEU A 16 3.85 0.08 -6.03
C LEU A 16 4.76 -1.11 -5.72
N GLN A 17 6.01 -0.85 -5.30
CA GLN A 17 6.94 -1.90 -4.92
C GLN A 17 6.39 -2.74 -3.76
N SER A 18 5.86 -2.09 -2.71
CA SER A 18 5.24 -2.78 -1.58
C SER A 18 4.04 -3.61 -1.99
N LEU A 19 3.17 -3.10 -2.88
CA LEU A 19 2.04 -3.88 -3.41
C LEU A 19 2.54 -5.12 -4.17
N LEU A 20 3.51 -4.96 -5.06
CA LEU A 20 4.07 -6.08 -5.85
C LEU A 20 4.81 -7.11 -4.99
N GLN A 21 5.34 -6.71 -3.84
CA GLN A 21 5.98 -7.61 -2.89
C GLN A 21 4.97 -8.41 -2.06
N HIS A 22 3.84 -7.81 -1.67
CA HIS A 22 2.90 -8.41 -0.71
C HIS A 22 1.67 -9.04 -1.34
N ILE A 23 1.24 -8.59 -2.52
CA ILE A 23 0.03 -9.13 -3.19
C ILE A 23 0.24 -10.58 -3.64
N PRO A 24 1.35 -10.95 -4.33
CA PRO A 24 1.54 -12.31 -4.81
C PRO A 24 1.56 -13.33 -3.66
N GLY A 25 0.73 -14.36 -3.76
CA GLY A 25 0.63 -15.42 -2.74
C GLY A 25 -0.10 -15.02 -1.45
N SER A 26 -0.55 -13.77 -1.31
CA SER A 26 -1.40 -13.37 -0.18
C SER A 26 -2.87 -13.71 -0.42
N ASN A 27 -3.65 -13.73 0.68
CA ASN A 27 -5.10 -13.96 0.65
C ASN A 27 -5.90 -12.64 0.66
N TYR A 28 -5.34 -11.53 0.14
CA TYR A 28 -5.94 -10.19 0.26
C TYR A 28 -7.38 -10.08 -0.29
N LEU A 29 -7.77 -10.96 -1.23
CA LEU A 29 -9.14 -11.00 -1.77
C LEU A 29 -10.16 -11.57 -0.78
N LYS A 30 -9.74 -12.37 0.20
CA LYS A 30 -10.61 -13.01 1.20
C LYS A 30 -10.35 -12.52 2.62
N ASP A 31 -9.20 -11.91 2.86
CA ASP A 31 -8.82 -11.31 4.14
C ASP A 31 -8.80 -9.78 4.01
N SER A 32 -9.86 -9.15 4.53
CA SER A 32 -10.01 -7.70 4.58
C SER A 32 -8.91 -7.01 5.37
N THR A 33 -8.27 -7.70 6.32
CA THR A 33 -7.18 -7.14 7.14
C THR A 33 -5.93 -6.93 6.30
N ILE A 34 -5.61 -7.90 5.44
CA ILE A 34 -4.47 -7.79 4.51
C ILE A 34 -4.77 -6.69 3.49
N MET A 35 -6.00 -6.64 2.95
CA MET A 35 -6.40 -5.59 2.02
C MET A 35 -6.29 -4.20 2.65
N ASP A 36 -6.80 -4.03 3.88
CA ASP A 36 -6.74 -2.76 4.61
C ASP A 36 -5.30 -2.34 4.90
N MET A 37 -4.43 -3.29 5.30
CA MET A 37 -3.02 -3.01 5.54
C MET A 37 -2.29 -2.46 4.31
N LEU A 38 -2.71 -2.88 3.10
CA LEU A 38 -2.14 -2.45 1.83
C LEU A 38 -2.74 -1.14 1.30
N MET A 39 -3.74 -0.55 1.97
CA MET A 39 -4.35 0.70 1.55
C MET A 39 -3.44 1.92 1.77
N PRO A 40 -3.53 2.94 0.91
CA PRO A 40 -2.60 4.07 0.94
C PRO A 40 -2.79 4.97 2.16
N TRP A 41 -3.92 4.89 2.87
CA TRP A 41 -4.17 5.61 4.13
C TRP A 41 -3.80 4.80 5.37
N HIS A 42 -3.48 3.52 5.24
CA HIS A 42 -3.22 2.67 6.40
C HIS A 42 -1.91 3.06 7.10
N PRO A 43 -1.84 3.06 8.45
CA PRO A 43 -0.64 3.47 9.19
C PRO A 43 0.65 2.74 8.77
N TYR A 44 0.54 1.46 8.41
CA TYR A 44 1.65 0.67 7.87
C TYR A 44 2.22 1.29 6.58
N MET A 45 1.37 1.51 5.56
CA MET A 45 1.81 2.10 4.29
C MET A 45 2.32 3.54 4.46
N GLN A 46 1.71 4.29 5.39
CA GLN A 46 2.13 5.64 5.74
C GLN A 46 3.50 5.70 6.43
N GLN A 47 3.93 4.63 7.10
CA GLN A 47 5.28 4.53 7.67
C GLN A 47 6.29 4.03 6.65
N THR A 48 5.91 3.03 5.84
CA THR A 48 6.83 2.37 4.92
C THR A 48 7.05 3.14 3.61
N CYS A 49 6.04 3.85 3.12
CA CYS A 49 6.03 4.45 1.78
C CYS A 49 5.91 5.98 1.81
N LYS A 50 6.16 6.65 2.94
CA LYS A 50 6.02 8.12 3.04
C LYS A 50 6.96 8.83 2.05
N GLN A 51 6.46 9.86 1.36
CA GLN A 51 7.34 10.76 0.60
C GLN A 51 8.29 11.45 1.58
N LYS A 52 9.59 11.42 1.25
CA LYS A 52 10.62 12.16 1.98
C LYS A 52 10.61 13.64 1.60
#